data_AF-A0A1I1KF70-F1
#
_entry.id   AF-A0A1I1KF70-F1
#
_cell.length_a   1.000
_cell.length_b   1.000
_cell.length_c   1.000
_cell.angle_alpha   90.00
_cell.angle_beta   90.00
_cell.angle_gamma   90.00
#
_symmetry.space_group_name_H-M   'P 1'
#
loop_
_entity.id
_entity.type
_entity.pdbx_description
1 polymer ?
#
loop_
_entity_poly.entity_id
_entity_poly.type
_entity_poly.pdbx_seq_one_letter_code
_entity_poly.pdbx_strand_id
1 'polypeptide(L)' 'MGGKVLDLPEIRIYKEGKAEGKEEGKEEGIRLFIIDKLEDGISEEVIIKKLQKIYSMDEKEAEDYYKRYSE' A
#
# COMPACT_ATOMS: atom_id res chain seq x y z
N MET A 1 0.97 -33.15 -21.48
CA MET A 1 -0.14 -32.38 -22.07
C MET A 1 -0.47 -31.27 -21.08
N GLY A 2 -0.10 -30.03 -21.42
CA GLY A 2 -0.21 -28.89 -20.53
C GLY A 2 -1.67 -28.63 -20.18
N GLY A 3 -1.98 -28.65 -18.88
CA GLY A 3 -3.27 -28.20 -18.39
C GLY A 3 -3.43 -26.73 -18.75
N LYS A 4 -4.31 -26.45 -19.70
CA LYS A 4 -4.77 -25.07 -19.94
C LYS A 4 -5.50 -24.68 -18.67
N VAL A 5 -4.86 -23.84 -17.85
CA VAL A 5 -5.53 -23.13 -16.77
C VAL A 5 -6.68 -22.38 -17.46
N LEU A 6 -7.91 -22.77 -17.14
CA LEU A 6 -9.12 -22.20 -17.74
C LEU A 6 -9.13 -20.71 -17.41
N ASP A 7 -8.89 -19.87 -18.42
CA ASP A 7 -8.92 -18.42 -18.31
C ASP A 7 -10.39 -17.97 -18.39
N LEU A 8 -11.17 -18.39 -17.39
CA LEU A 8 -12.58 -18.07 -17.28
C LEU A 8 -12.76 -16.62 -16.81
N PRO A 9 -13.62 -15.83 -17.47
CA PRO A 9 -13.82 -14.42 -17.14
C PRO A 9 -14.26 -14.21 -15.68
N GLU A 10 -15.04 -15.13 -15.08
CA GLU A 10 -15.44 -14.98 -13.67
C GLU A 10 -14.27 -15.13 -12.69
N ILE A 11 -13.31 -16.02 -12.99
CA ILE A 11 -12.10 -16.21 -12.17
C ILE A 11 -11.19 -14.99 -12.26
N ARG A 12 -11.15 -14.35 -13.44
CA ARG A 12 -10.39 -13.11 -13.66
C ARG A 12 -10.98 -11.94 -12.88
N ILE A 13 -12.29 -11.71 -12.99
CA ILE A 13 -13.00 -10.64 -12.26
C ILE A 13 -12.83 -10.79 -10.75
N TYR A 14 -12.95 -12.01 -10.21
CA TYR A 14 -12.74 -12.26 -8.78
C TYR A 14 -11.30 -11.97 -8.31
N LYS A 15 -10.30 -12.33 -9.13
CA LYS A 15 -8.89 -12.05 -8.82
C LYS A 15 -8.60 -10.55 -8.88
N GLU A 16 -9.14 -9.84 -9.87
CA GLU A 16 -9.02 -8.40 -10.03
C GLU A 16 -9.67 -7.67 -8.84
N GLY A 17 -10.91 -7.98 -8.49
CA GLY A 17 -11.58 -7.35 -7.33
C GLY A 17 -10.92 -7.66 -5.97
N LYS A 18 -10.35 -8.86 -5.80
CA LYS A 18 -9.56 -9.19 -4.60
C LYS A 18 -8.23 -8.44 -4.55
N ALA A 19 -7.60 -8.21 -5.71
CA ALA A 19 -6.38 -7.42 -5.79
C ALA A 19 -6.66 -5.94 -5.49
N GLU A 20 -7.71 -5.38 -6.09
CA GLU A 20 -8.16 -4.00 -5.89
C GLU A 20 -8.47 -3.72 -4.41
N GLY A 21 -9.32 -4.54 -3.77
CA GLY A 21 -9.64 -4.35 -2.35
C GLY A 21 -8.42 -4.54 -1.41
N LYS A 22 -7.40 -5.29 -1.83
CA LYS A 22 -6.13 -5.39 -1.09
C LYS A 22 -5.27 -4.15 -1.28
N GLU A 23 -5.24 -3.57 -2.47
CA GLU A 23 -4.52 -2.32 -2.75
C GLU A 23 -5.17 -1.13 -2.05
N GLU A 24 -6.50 -0.98 -2.13
CA GLU A 24 -7.26 0.07 -1.42
C GLU A 24 -7.03 -0.01 0.09
N GLY A 25 -7.13 -1.19 0.68
CA GLY A 25 -6.88 -1.38 2.12
C GLY A 25 -5.42 -1.13 2.51
N LYS A 26 -4.46 -1.39 1.62
CA LYS A 26 -3.05 -1.05 1.85
C LYS A 26 -2.87 0.48 1.84
N GLU A 27 -3.43 1.17 0.85
CA GLU A 27 -3.31 2.63 0.71
C GLU A 27 -3.98 3.36 1.89
N GLU A 28 -5.18 2.95 2.30
CA GLU A 28 -5.87 3.53 3.46
C GLU A 28 -5.12 3.27 4.77
N GLY A 29 -4.55 2.08 4.95
CA GLY A 29 -3.72 1.75 6.11
C GLY A 29 -2.44 2.59 6.19
N ILE A 30 -1.79 2.86 5.06
CA ILE A 30 -0.61 3.74 4.99
C ILE A 30 -1.01 5.18 5.33
N ARG A 31 -2.10 5.68 4.76
CA ARG A 31 -2.61 7.02 5.03
C ARG A 31 -2.88 7.24 6.53
N LEU A 32 -3.66 6.35 7.15
CA LEU A 32 -3.98 6.45 8.58
C LEU A 32 -2.73 6.37 9.45
N PHE A 33 -1.78 5.52 9.09
CA PHE A 33 -0.50 5.43 9.78
C PHE A 33 0.31 6.74 9.74
N ILE A 34 0.36 7.42 8.59
CA ILE A 34 1.08 8.69 8.46
C ILE A 34 0.40 9.78 9.29
N ILE A 35 -0.93 9.91 9.18
CA ILE A 35 -1.71 10.90 9.94
C ILE A 35 -1.50 10.71 11.45
N ASP A 36 -1.67 9.49 11.96
CA ASP A 36 -1.46 9.15 13.37
C ASP A 36 -0.06 9.53 13.86
N LYS A 37 0.97 9.32 13.04
CA LYS A 37 2.35 9.69 13.39
C LYS A 37 2.60 11.21 13.35
N LEU A 38 1.94 11.92 12.43
CA LEU A 38 1.97 13.39 12.39
C LEU A 38 1.25 14.01 13.60
N GLU A 39 0.11 13.45 14.01
CA GLU A 39 -0.62 13.85 15.23
C GLU A 39 0.22 13.64 16.49
N ASP A 40 0.99 12.55 16.55
CA ASP A 40 1.99 12.28 17.59
C ASP A 40 3.21 13.22 17.56
N GLY A 41 3.33 14.08 16.54
CA GLY A 41 4.50 14.97 16.35
C GLY A 41 5.79 14.23 15.97
N ILE A 42 5.67 13.03 15.38
CA ILE A 42 6.83 12.26 14.92
C ILE A 42 7.44 12.93 13.69
N SER A 43 8.77 12.97 13.64
CA SER A 43 9.48 13.57 12.51
C SER A 43 9.32 12.77 11.22
N GLU A 44 9.33 13.50 10.10
CA GLU A 44 9.33 12.97 8.73
C GLU A 44 10.32 11.81 8.54
N GLU A 45 11.58 11.98 8.96
CA GLU A 45 12.62 10.97 8.82
C GLU A 45 12.25 9.64 9.49
N VAL A 46 11.60 9.70 10.65
CA VAL A 46 11.16 8.50 11.40
C VAL A 46 9.95 7.86 10.72
N ILE A 47 9.03 8.67 10.17
CA ILE A 47 7.86 8.17 9.43
C ILE A 47 8.32 7.43 8.16
N ILE A 48 9.19 8.04 7.35
CA ILE A 48 9.76 7.45 6.13
C ILE A 48 10.47 6.12 6.45
N LYS A 49 11.33 6.09 7.47
CA LYS A 49 12.01 4.84 7.89
C LYS A 49 11.02 3.74 8.31
N LYS A 50 9.91 4.09 8.96
CA LYS A 50 8.87 3.12 9.34
C LYS A 50 8.10 2.62 8.12
N LEU A 51 7.80 3.49 7.14
CA LEU A 51 7.16 3.10 5.89
C LEU A 51 8.02 2.08 5.13
N GLN A 52 9.31 2.37 4.97
CA GLN A 52 10.28 1.43 4.37
C GLN A 52 10.29 0.09 5.11
N LYS A 53 10.35 0.09 6.44
CA LYS A 53 10.44 -1.14 7.24
C LYS A 53 9.15 -1.96 7.26
N ILE A 54 8.00 -1.32 7.43
CA ILE A 54 6.71 -2.00 7.69
C ILE A 54 6.05 -2.42 6.37
N TYR A 55 6.12 -1.55 5.35
CA TYR A 55 5.49 -1.78 4.05
C TYR A 55 6.47 -2.25 2.97
N SER A 56 7.74 -2.45 3.32
CA SER A 56 8.82 -2.86 2.40
C SER A 56 8.98 -1.90 1.23
N MET A 57 8.78 -0.60 1.47
CA MET A 57 8.93 0.45 0.47
C MET A 57 10.40 0.83 0.29
N ASP A 58 10.75 1.29 -0.90
CA ASP A 58 12.00 2.04 -1.08
C ASP A 58 11.86 3.49 -0.56
N GLU A 59 12.98 4.22 -0.51
CA GLU A 59 13.00 5.61 0.00
C GLU A 59 12.08 6.53 -0.79
N LYS A 60 12.10 6.43 -2.12
CA LYS A 60 11.30 7.29 -2.99
C LYS A 60 9.80 7.00 -2.82
N GLU A 61 9.42 5.73 -2.78
CA GLU A 61 8.03 5.33 -2.55
C GLU A 61 7.53 5.82 -1.18
N ALA A 62 8.34 5.65 -0.12
CA ALA A 62 8.00 6.12 1.21
C ALA A 62 7.86 7.66 1.28
N GLU A 63 8.76 8.40 0.63
CA GLU A 63 8.66 9.86 0.49
C GLU A 63 7.41 10.30 -0.27
N ASP A 64 7.08 9.63 -1.38
CA ASP A 64 5.92 9.95 -2.20
C ASP A 64 4.62 9.76 -1.40
N TYR A 65 4.53 8.69 -0.58
CA TYR A 65 3.41 8.47 0.34
C TYR A 65 3.35 9.49 1.47
N TYR A 66 4.50 9.83 2.08
CA TYR A 66 4.57 10.86 3.11
C TYR A 66 4.04 12.20 2.59
N LYS A 67 4.60 12.69 1.47
CA LYS A 67 4.21 13.96 0.86
C LYS A 67 2.73 14.01 0.51
N ARG A 68 2.19 12.92 -0.04
CA ARG A 68 0.76 12.82 -0.42
C ARG A 68 -0.20 13.01 0.75
N TYR A 69 0.20 12.59 1.96
CA TYR A 69 -0.69 12.56 3.13
C TYR A 69 -0.24 13.46 4.29
N SER A 70 0.81 14.25 4.09
CA SER A 70 1.29 15.27 5.04
C SER A 70 0.81 16.69 4.71
N GLU A 71 0.09 16.87 3.60
CA GLU A 71 -0.60 18.12 3.22
C GLU A 71 -2.00 18.22 3.85
#